data_AF-A0A180GKH3-F1
#
_entry.id   AF-A0A180GKH3-F1
#
_cell.length_a   1.000
_cell.length_b   1.000
_cell.length_c   1.000
_cell.angle_alpha   90.00
_cell.angle_beta   90.00
_cell.angle_gamma   90.00
#
_symmetry.space_group_name_H-M   'P 1'
#
loop_
_entity.id
_entity.type
_entity.pdbx_description
1 polymer ?
#
loop_
_entity_poly.entity_id
_entity_poly.type
_entity_poly.pdbx_seq_one_letter_code
_entity_poly.pdbx_strand_id
1 'polypeptide(L)'
;MSTSYSDQIPIRRKPPAPVEHSPYNIQAEKQPILRPANRDEGRHAYRPGPPARPIPKYEPPELADDLRELVPLLLYTLASLATRLYKIGQTNTVVWDEAHFGKFGAYYLNQTFYFDVHPPLAKMMVGLAGVLSGFDGTYDFPSGQVYPKHVPFTSMRILLALPGVALVPIAWATALELGFSEYSRHIVTMMVLTDIAFTAISRFILLDSTLLFFTFTTVYCLACFHNQRRYPFDFEWWFWLAMTGLSIGCVASVKWIGLFVTALVGAHTADELWEKFGDLRMPLRTYLKHWAARIICLIVLPVLVYMSCFKIHFMVLNRSGPGDAQMSSLFQANLVGNNFARSPLEIAIGSRVTIKNMGYGGGLLHSHVQSYPTGSQQQQVTCYHYRDANNDWTVTPLLHEPAYNESQPIRFVKHGSVVRLVHVLTGRNLHTHTIPAPITTLNHEVAGYGNATIDDSNSYWMIEVVDDMIRGKRKNFENINILSTRFRIRNLNLGCYLRAANAVLPQWGFKQVEVSCDKQNDPSDHHTYWNIEGHVNPRRNS
;
A
#
# COMPACT_ATOMS: atom_id res chain seq x y z
N MET A 1 2.31 62.02 -50.05
CA MET A 1 3.73 61.63 -50.01
C MET A 1 3.75 60.10 -50.19
N SER A 2 3.89 59.51 -51.39
CA SER A 2 5.08 59.42 -52.28
C SER A 2 6.25 58.70 -51.59
N THR A 3 6.90 57.63 -52.12
CA THR A 3 6.84 56.85 -53.40
C THR A 3 7.77 55.63 -53.17
N SER A 4 7.39 54.34 -53.29
CA SER A 4 7.14 53.46 -54.47
C SER A 4 8.38 52.83 -55.16
N TYR A 5 8.21 51.60 -55.69
CA TYR A 5 9.11 50.72 -56.53
C TYR A 5 10.14 49.81 -55.79
N SER A 6 10.48 48.58 -56.26
CA SER A 6 9.79 47.59 -57.15
C SER A 6 10.55 46.24 -57.21
N ASP A 7 9.85 45.19 -57.64
CA ASP A 7 10.25 43.79 -57.87
C ASP A 7 11.53 43.50 -58.71
N GLN A 8 12.12 42.29 -58.52
CA GLN A 8 12.09 41.22 -59.55
C GLN A 8 12.51 39.81 -59.05
N ILE A 9 12.00 38.77 -59.72
CA ILE A 9 12.08 37.30 -59.49
C ILE A 9 12.43 36.65 -60.86
N PRO A 10 13.30 35.62 -61.04
CA PRO A 10 12.97 34.16 -60.96
C PRO A 10 14.20 33.23 -60.63
N ILE A 11 14.28 31.88 -60.73
CA ILE A 11 13.45 30.75 -61.25
C ILE A 11 13.50 29.56 -60.22
N ARG A 12 12.52 28.64 -60.22
CA ARG A 12 12.42 27.42 -59.37
C ARG A 12 12.95 26.14 -60.07
N ARG A 13 13.61 25.19 -59.37
CA ARG A 13 13.70 23.75 -59.78
C ARG A 13 13.61 22.78 -58.57
N LYS A 14 13.30 21.51 -58.87
CA LYS A 14 12.76 20.44 -58.00
C LYS A 14 13.78 19.72 -57.09
N PRO A 15 13.32 18.99 -56.03
CA PRO A 15 14.17 18.17 -55.16
C PRO A 15 14.52 16.80 -55.77
N PRO A 16 15.61 16.13 -55.31
CA PRO A 16 15.85 14.72 -55.55
C PRO A 16 15.13 13.80 -54.53
N ALA A 17 14.89 12.57 -54.96
CA ALA A 17 14.26 11.47 -54.21
C ALA A 17 15.30 10.73 -53.31
N PRO A 18 14.87 9.80 -52.43
CA PRO A 18 15.76 9.17 -51.45
C PRO A 18 16.71 8.15 -52.11
N VAL A 19 17.86 7.94 -51.47
CA VAL A 19 18.78 6.84 -51.78
C VAL A 19 18.94 6.01 -50.51
N GLU A 20 18.42 4.79 -50.54
CA GLU A 20 18.78 3.74 -49.58
C GLU A 20 20.24 3.33 -49.81
N HIS A 21 21.02 3.11 -48.75
CA HIS A 21 22.00 2.02 -48.76
C HIS A 21 22.30 1.49 -47.36
N SER A 22 22.54 0.18 -47.33
CA SER A 22 22.76 -0.70 -46.16
C SER A 22 24.04 -0.38 -45.36
N PRO A 23 24.18 -0.94 -44.14
CA PRO A 23 25.29 -0.64 -43.23
C PRO A 23 26.57 -1.46 -43.50
N TYR A 24 27.63 -1.09 -42.79
CA TYR A 24 28.95 -1.74 -42.71
C TYR A 24 29.80 -1.74 -44.00
N ASN A 25 30.91 -0.98 -43.96
CA ASN A 25 32.19 -1.61 -44.25
C ASN A 25 33.30 -0.99 -43.38
N ILE A 26 33.95 -1.83 -42.57
CA ILE A 26 35.13 -1.46 -41.78
C ILE A 26 36.36 -1.80 -42.61
N GLN A 27 37.03 -0.79 -43.15
CA GLN A 27 38.41 -0.92 -43.59
C GLN A 27 39.24 0.20 -42.98
N ALA A 28 39.95 -0.16 -41.90
CA ALA A 28 40.95 0.70 -41.29
C ALA A 28 42.21 0.69 -42.17
N GLU A 29 42.52 1.80 -42.83
CA GLU A 29 43.77 1.95 -43.57
C GLU A 29 44.69 3.02 -42.94
N LYS A 30 45.74 2.52 -42.30
CA LYS A 30 47.12 3.04 -42.23
C LYS A 30 47.31 4.57 -42.10
N GLN A 31 47.71 4.99 -40.90
CA GLN A 31 48.65 6.11 -40.70
C GLN A 31 49.97 5.85 -41.47
N PRO A 32 50.71 6.89 -41.95
CA PRO A 32 51.30 7.92 -41.09
C PRO A 32 51.28 9.37 -41.60
N ILE A 33 51.19 10.33 -40.67
CA ILE A 33 51.52 11.74 -40.92
C ILE A 33 52.94 12.00 -40.39
N LEU A 34 53.93 11.99 -41.28
CA LEU A 34 55.25 12.54 -41.00
C LEU A 34 55.22 14.06 -41.25
N ARG A 35 55.64 14.85 -40.26
CA ARG A 35 56.08 16.24 -40.44
C ARG A 35 57.59 16.31 -40.18
N PRO A 36 58.39 16.96 -41.04
CA PRO A 36 59.82 17.16 -40.79
C PRO A 36 60.06 18.38 -39.90
N ALA A 37 60.96 18.26 -38.92
CA ALA A 37 61.56 19.41 -38.25
C ALA A 37 62.95 19.07 -37.66
N ASN A 38 63.96 19.68 -38.29
CA ASN A 38 65.32 19.96 -37.83
C ASN A 38 66.31 18.83 -37.43
N ARG A 39 67.58 19.17 -37.69
CA ARG A 39 68.80 18.39 -37.43
C ARG A 39 69.40 18.73 -36.06
N ASP A 40 70.27 17.82 -35.63
CA ASP A 40 71.38 18.01 -34.69
C ASP A 40 71.02 18.36 -33.24
N GLU A 41 70.98 17.33 -32.37
CA GLU A 41 71.80 17.24 -31.16
C GLU A 41 71.69 15.84 -30.48
N GLY A 42 72.76 15.40 -29.80
CA GLY A 42 72.70 14.34 -28.77
C GLY A 42 72.64 12.87 -29.21
N ARG A 43 73.79 12.16 -29.22
CA ARG A 43 73.84 10.69 -29.27
C ARG A 43 73.37 10.07 -27.93
N HIS A 44 72.10 9.69 -27.83
CA HIS A 44 71.63 8.75 -26.81
C HIS A 44 71.21 7.42 -27.45
N ALA A 45 71.73 6.31 -26.92
CA ALA A 45 71.47 4.97 -27.45
C ALA A 45 70.02 4.54 -27.19
N TYR A 46 69.25 4.37 -28.26
CA TYR A 46 67.87 3.87 -28.20
C TYR A 46 67.84 2.42 -27.74
N ARG A 47 67.39 2.16 -26.51
CA ARG A 47 66.99 0.82 -26.07
C ARG A 47 65.61 0.51 -26.65
N PRO A 48 65.40 -0.63 -27.34
CA PRO A 48 64.06 -1.03 -27.74
C PRO A 48 63.16 -1.17 -26.51
N GLY A 49 61.99 -0.54 -26.53
CA GLY A 49 60.97 -0.77 -25.51
C GLY A 49 60.49 -2.22 -25.52
N PRO A 50 59.91 -2.72 -24.41
CA PRO A 50 59.36 -4.07 -24.37
C PRO A 50 58.28 -4.24 -25.47
N PRO A 51 58.13 -5.45 -26.05
CA PRO A 51 57.17 -5.68 -27.11
C PRO A 51 55.76 -5.33 -26.65
N ALA A 52 54.98 -4.72 -27.55
CA ALA A 52 53.59 -4.37 -27.27
C ALA A 52 52.83 -5.62 -26.81
N ARG A 53 52.08 -5.52 -25.71
CA ARG A 53 51.23 -6.61 -25.25
C ARG A 53 50.26 -6.97 -26.38
N PRO A 54 50.11 -8.25 -26.74
CA PRO A 54 49.17 -8.64 -27.79
C PRO A 54 47.77 -8.21 -27.38
N ILE A 55 47.05 -7.60 -28.31
CA ILE A 55 45.62 -7.31 -28.15
C ILE A 55 44.93 -8.68 -28.00
N PRO A 56 44.16 -8.94 -26.92
CA PRO A 56 43.44 -10.19 -26.79
C PRO A 56 42.50 -10.36 -27.97
N LYS A 57 42.60 -11.49 -28.68
CA LYS A 57 41.64 -11.83 -29.72
C LYS A 57 40.27 -12.00 -29.08
N TYR A 58 39.24 -11.46 -29.71
CA TYR A 58 37.88 -11.85 -29.42
C TYR A 58 37.67 -13.25 -30.00
N GLU A 59 37.73 -14.26 -29.13
CA GLU A 59 37.28 -15.61 -29.44
C GLU A 59 35.78 -15.66 -29.11
N PRO A 60 34.92 -16.17 -30.01
CA PRO A 60 33.51 -16.34 -29.70
C PRO A 60 33.37 -17.33 -28.53
N PRO A 61 32.40 -17.15 -27.62
CA PRO A 61 32.22 -18.07 -26.50
C PRO A 61 32.04 -19.49 -27.03
N GLU A 62 32.92 -20.40 -26.60
CA GLU A 62 32.76 -21.81 -26.95
C GLU A 62 31.52 -22.36 -26.25
N LEU A 63 30.73 -23.18 -26.94
CA LEU A 63 29.55 -23.85 -26.38
C LEU A 63 29.87 -24.61 -25.07
N ALA A 64 31.13 -24.99 -24.87
CA ALA A 64 31.62 -25.62 -23.64
C ALA A 64 31.56 -24.69 -22.41
N ASP A 65 31.77 -23.38 -22.56
CA ASP A 65 31.74 -22.41 -21.45
C ASP A 65 30.30 -22.05 -21.04
N ASP A 66 29.40 -21.87 -22.00
CA ASP A 66 27.96 -21.72 -21.72
C ASP A 66 27.41 -22.95 -20.96
N LEU A 67 27.84 -24.16 -21.36
CA LEU A 67 27.46 -25.41 -20.70
C LEU A 67 28.06 -25.55 -19.29
N ARG A 68 29.28 -25.03 -19.04
CA ARG A 68 29.93 -25.06 -17.72
C ARG A 68 29.14 -24.31 -16.67
N GLU A 69 28.49 -23.19 -17.02
CA GLU A 69 27.70 -22.40 -16.06
C GLU A 69 26.24 -22.85 -15.98
N LEU A 70 25.67 -23.37 -17.08
CA LEU A 70 24.29 -23.86 -17.13
C LEU A 70 24.09 -25.18 -16.37
N VAL A 71 25.05 -26.12 -16.42
CA VAL A 71 24.91 -27.43 -15.76
C VAL A 71 24.78 -27.33 -14.23
N PRO A 72 25.65 -26.59 -13.50
CA PRO A 72 25.46 -26.36 -12.06
C PRO A 72 24.12 -25.71 -11.74
N LEU A 73 23.71 -24.70 -12.51
CA LEU A 73 22.43 -23.99 -12.32
C LEU A 73 21.23 -24.96 -12.39
N LEU A 74 21.21 -25.85 -13.38
CA LEU A 74 20.17 -26.87 -13.53
C LEU A 74 20.20 -27.88 -12.39
N LEU A 75 21.38 -28.39 -12.01
CA LEU A 75 21.54 -29.34 -10.89
C LEU A 75 21.06 -28.74 -9.56
N TYR A 76 21.44 -27.49 -9.27
CA TYR A 76 20.98 -26.77 -8.07
C TYR A 76 19.49 -26.46 -8.11
N THR A 77 18.90 -26.21 -9.28
CA THR A 77 17.45 -26.03 -9.43
C THR A 77 16.70 -27.34 -9.13
N LEU A 78 17.18 -28.47 -9.63
CA LEU A 78 16.61 -29.79 -9.32
C LEU A 78 16.77 -30.16 -7.83
N ALA A 79 17.92 -29.86 -7.23
CA ALA A 79 18.14 -30.04 -5.79
C ALA A 79 17.23 -29.12 -4.94
N SER A 80 16.97 -27.89 -5.40
CA SER A 80 16.06 -26.94 -4.77
C SER A 80 14.60 -27.44 -4.81
N LEU A 81 14.15 -27.93 -5.98
CA LEU A 81 12.85 -28.59 -6.13
C LEU A 81 12.72 -29.79 -5.18
N ALA A 82 13.72 -30.67 -5.14
CA ALA A 82 13.72 -31.83 -4.26
C ALA A 82 13.65 -31.43 -2.78
N THR A 83 14.54 -30.55 -2.30
CA THR A 83 14.60 -30.15 -0.88
C THR A 83 13.33 -29.46 -0.38
N ARG A 84 12.77 -28.54 -1.17
CA ARG A 84 11.63 -27.71 -0.76
C ARG A 84 10.29 -28.41 -0.96
N LEU A 85 10.13 -29.24 -2.00
CA LEU A 85 8.86 -29.95 -2.25
C LEU A 85 8.78 -31.33 -1.56
N TYR A 86 9.89 -31.86 -1.02
CA TYR A 86 9.91 -33.16 -0.33
C TYR A 86 8.89 -33.24 0.82
N LYS A 87 7.86 -34.08 0.66
CA LYS A 87 6.79 -34.32 1.63
C LYS A 87 6.02 -33.06 2.05
N ILE A 88 5.82 -32.10 1.13
CA ILE A 88 5.14 -30.82 1.42
C ILE A 88 3.69 -30.97 1.93
N GLY A 89 3.00 -32.03 1.51
CA GLY A 89 1.65 -32.38 1.98
C GLY A 89 1.59 -33.26 3.24
N GLN A 90 2.71 -33.61 3.88
CA GLN A 90 2.72 -34.54 5.03
C GLN A 90 2.04 -33.96 6.27
N THR A 91 2.24 -32.66 6.55
CA THR A 91 1.55 -31.96 7.64
C THR A 91 0.17 -31.54 7.15
N ASN A 92 -0.87 -32.29 7.51
CA ASN A 92 -2.26 -32.05 7.13
C ASN A 92 -3.00 -31.08 8.08
N THR A 93 -2.28 -30.32 8.90
CA THR A 93 -2.82 -29.28 9.78
C THR A 93 -2.43 -27.88 9.31
N VAL A 94 -3.26 -26.89 9.67
CA VAL A 94 -2.99 -25.45 9.54
C VAL A 94 -1.85 -25.07 10.49
N VAL A 95 -0.73 -24.61 9.95
CA VAL A 95 0.46 -24.23 10.74
C VAL A 95 0.57 -22.72 11.00
N TRP A 96 1.69 -22.30 11.59
CA TRP A 96 2.08 -20.90 11.84
C TRP A 96 1.79 -19.99 10.65
N ASP A 97 1.05 -18.89 10.89
CA ASP A 97 0.59 -17.84 9.96
C ASP A 97 -0.12 -18.26 8.65
N GLU A 98 -0.08 -19.53 8.28
CA GLU A 98 -0.93 -20.14 7.25
C GLU A 98 -2.42 -19.99 7.59
N ALA A 99 -2.75 -19.91 8.88
CA ALA A 99 -4.07 -19.49 9.37
C ALA A 99 -4.49 -18.09 8.89
N HIS A 100 -3.56 -17.13 8.90
CA HIS A 100 -3.83 -15.75 8.47
C HIS A 100 -3.82 -15.65 6.94
N PHE A 101 -2.76 -16.12 6.28
CA PHE A 101 -2.59 -15.94 4.84
C PHE A 101 -3.50 -16.83 4.01
N GLY A 102 -3.81 -18.05 4.46
CA GLY A 102 -4.83 -18.90 3.82
C GLY A 102 -6.21 -18.25 3.84
N LYS A 103 -6.60 -17.68 4.98
CA LYS A 103 -7.85 -16.92 5.13
C LYS A 103 -7.90 -15.67 4.25
N PHE A 104 -6.80 -14.92 4.15
CA PHE A 104 -6.70 -13.80 3.20
C PHE A 104 -6.79 -14.25 1.74
N GLY A 105 -6.26 -15.44 1.41
CA GLY A 105 -6.50 -16.11 0.12
C GLY A 105 -7.99 -16.34 -0.13
N ALA A 106 -8.71 -16.94 0.83
CA ALA A 106 -10.15 -17.16 0.76
C ALA A 106 -10.94 -15.85 0.53
N TYR A 107 -10.53 -14.73 1.15
CA TYR A 107 -11.15 -13.43 0.91
C TYR A 107 -11.00 -12.91 -0.53
N TYR A 108 -9.87 -13.17 -1.21
CA TYR A 108 -9.74 -12.85 -2.64
C TYR A 108 -10.66 -13.70 -3.52
N LEU A 109 -10.83 -14.99 -3.20
CA LEU A 109 -11.77 -15.87 -3.92
C LEU A 109 -13.22 -15.41 -3.73
N ASN A 110 -13.60 -15.10 -2.49
CA ASN A 110 -14.95 -14.62 -2.13
C ASN A 110 -15.22 -13.16 -2.52
N GLN A 111 -14.20 -12.43 -2.97
CA GLN A 111 -14.23 -10.98 -3.27
C GLN A 111 -14.60 -10.11 -2.05
N THR A 112 -14.43 -10.60 -0.82
CA THR A 112 -14.83 -9.92 0.41
C THR A 112 -13.71 -9.05 0.97
N PHE A 113 -14.02 -7.79 1.26
CA PHE A 113 -13.03 -6.83 1.74
C PHE A 113 -12.52 -7.16 3.15
N TYR A 114 -11.20 -7.12 3.31
CA TYR A 114 -10.53 -7.30 4.59
C TYR A 114 -9.42 -6.26 4.75
N PHE A 115 -9.02 -6.02 6.00
CA PHE A 115 -7.91 -5.15 6.34
C PHE A 115 -6.73 -5.98 6.84
N ASP A 116 -5.52 -5.63 6.42
CA ASP A 116 -4.27 -6.23 6.89
C ASP A 116 -3.15 -5.18 6.88
N VAL A 117 -2.13 -5.39 7.71
CA VAL A 117 -0.97 -4.50 7.86
C VAL A 117 0.02 -4.56 6.70
N HIS A 118 -0.03 -5.61 5.86
CA HIS A 118 0.91 -5.76 4.75
C HIS A 118 0.31 -5.34 3.40
N PRO A 119 1.14 -4.87 2.46
CA PRO A 119 0.75 -4.71 1.06
C PRO A 119 0.21 -6.00 0.40
N PRO A 120 -0.52 -5.89 -0.73
CA PRO A 120 -1.41 -6.97 -1.19
C PRO A 120 -0.76 -8.03 -2.08
N LEU A 121 0.41 -7.82 -2.70
CA LEU A 121 0.91 -8.65 -3.81
C LEU A 121 1.03 -10.13 -3.45
N ALA A 122 1.74 -10.47 -2.37
CA ALA A 122 1.87 -11.87 -1.95
C ALA A 122 0.52 -12.48 -1.54
N LYS A 123 -0.38 -11.71 -0.94
CA LYS A 123 -1.71 -12.21 -0.57
C LYS A 123 -2.59 -12.45 -1.80
N MET A 124 -2.47 -11.62 -2.84
CA MET A 124 -3.08 -11.88 -4.16
C MET A 124 -2.47 -13.12 -4.81
N MET A 125 -1.18 -13.39 -4.65
CA MET A 125 -0.54 -14.63 -5.10
C MET A 125 -1.04 -15.87 -4.32
N VAL A 126 -1.35 -15.75 -3.02
CA VAL A 126 -2.04 -16.81 -2.26
C VAL A 126 -3.46 -17.04 -2.80
N GLY A 127 -4.21 -15.99 -3.11
CA GLY A 127 -5.51 -16.09 -3.79
C GLY A 127 -5.40 -16.78 -5.15
N LEU A 128 -4.43 -16.38 -5.98
CA LEU A 128 -4.15 -17.03 -7.26
C LEU A 128 -3.77 -18.51 -7.11
N ALA A 129 -2.95 -18.85 -6.11
CA ALA A 129 -2.62 -20.25 -5.80
C ALA A 129 -3.85 -21.06 -5.36
N GLY A 130 -4.80 -20.43 -4.65
CA GLY A 130 -6.11 -21.00 -4.34
C GLY A 130 -6.90 -21.33 -5.61
N VAL A 131 -7.09 -20.34 -6.49
CA VAL A 131 -7.81 -20.50 -7.77
C VAL A 131 -7.18 -21.59 -8.65
N LEU A 132 -5.86 -21.56 -8.83
CA LEU A 132 -5.12 -22.56 -9.61
C LEU A 132 -5.15 -23.97 -9.00
N SER A 133 -5.38 -24.07 -7.69
CA SER A 133 -5.51 -25.36 -6.98
C SER A 133 -6.94 -25.90 -6.96
N GLY A 134 -7.94 -25.13 -7.42
CA GLY A 134 -9.36 -25.49 -7.31
C GLY A 134 -9.94 -25.29 -5.90
N PHE A 135 -9.37 -24.39 -5.09
CA PHE A 135 -9.98 -23.99 -3.82
C PHE A 135 -11.22 -23.11 -4.09
N ASP A 136 -12.24 -23.24 -3.25
CA ASP A 136 -13.54 -22.57 -3.38
C ASP A 136 -13.69 -21.32 -2.50
N GLY A 137 -12.77 -21.10 -1.55
CA GLY A 137 -12.81 -19.98 -0.61
C GLY A 137 -13.70 -20.21 0.62
N THR A 138 -14.25 -21.41 0.84
CA THR A 138 -15.21 -21.65 1.94
C THR A 138 -14.56 -21.91 3.30
N TYR A 139 -13.27 -22.25 3.33
CA TYR A 139 -12.53 -22.60 4.55
C TYR A 139 -11.80 -21.40 5.16
N ASP A 140 -12.04 -21.15 6.46
CA ASP A 140 -11.51 -19.99 7.22
C ASP A 140 -10.09 -20.18 7.81
N PHE A 141 -9.44 -21.32 7.55
CA PHE A 141 -8.09 -21.68 8.06
C PHE A 141 -7.89 -21.51 9.59
N PRO A 142 -8.73 -22.12 10.45
CA PRO A 142 -8.51 -22.11 11.90
C PRO A 142 -7.18 -22.77 12.31
N SER A 143 -6.39 -22.07 13.13
CA SER A 143 -5.06 -22.51 13.58
C SER A 143 -5.07 -23.88 14.25
N GLY A 144 -4.12 -24.75 13.89
CA GLY A 144 -3.93 -26.09 14.47
C GLY A 144 -4.96 -27.14 14.03
N GLN A 145 -5.98 -26.79 13.24
CA GLN A 145 -6.98 -27.74 12.76
C GLN A 145 -6.50 -28.55 11.57
N VAL A 146 -7.08 -29.74 11.38
CA VAL A 146 -6.83 -30.60 10.22
C VAL A 146 -7.57 -30.06 9.00
N TYR A 147 -6.92 -30.07 7.83
CA TYR A 147 -7.53 -29.68 6.57
C TYR A 147 -8.69 -30.62 6.17
N PRO A 148 -9.88 -30.08 5.84
CA PRO A 148 -10.94 -30.84 5.20
C PRO A 148 -10.51 -31.41 3.84
N LYS A 149 -11.08 -32.54 3.44
CA LYS A 149 -10.75 -33.22 2.17
C LYS A 149 -10.97 -32.37 0.90
N HIS A 150 -11.81 -31.32 0.98
CA HIS A 150 -12.08 -30.43 -0.15
C HIS A 150 -11.04 -29.29 -0.29
N VAL A 151 -10.19 -29.04 0.70
CA VAL A 151 -9.19 -27.96 0.65
C VAL A 151 -7.91 -28.47 -0.01
N PRO A 152 -7.49 -27.96 -1.18
CA PRO A 152 -6.33 -28.44 -1.91
C PRO A 152 -5.00 -27.85 -1.38
N PHE A 153 -4.79 -27.93 -0.06
CA PHE A 153 -3.67 -27.28 0.64
C PHE A 153 -2.30 -27.72 0.11
N THR A 154 -2.14 -28.99 -0.29
CA THR A 154 -0.90 -29.51 -0.89
C THR A 154 -0.56 -28.77 -2.19
N SER A 155 -1.53 -28.57 -3.07
CA SER A 155 -1.33 -27.84 -4.34
C SER A 155 -1.01 -26.37 -4.09
N MET A 156 -1.71 -25.74 -3.15
CA MET A 156 -1.45 -24.35 -2.75
C MET A 156 -0.03 -24.17 -2.20
N ARG A 157 0.43 -25.09 -1.33
CA ARG A 157 1.80 -25.09 -0.80
C ARG A 157 2.84 -25.32 -1.90
N ILE A 158 2.60 -26.21 -2.87
CA ILE A 158 3.53 -26.39 -4.01
C ILE A 158 3.69 -25.08 -4.78
N LEU A 159 2.59 -24.42 -5.15
CA LEU A 159 2.62 -23.16 -5.89
C LEU A 159 3.33 -22.03 -5.12
N LEU A 160 3.09 -21.93 -3.81
CA LEU A 160 3.70 -20.91 -2.95
C LEU A 160 5.13 -21.25 -2.51
N ALA A 161 5.58 -22.49 -2.71
CA ALA A 161 6.97 -22.90 -2.56
C ALA A 161 7.83 -22.60 -3.80
N LEU A 162 7.25 -22.39 -4.99
CA LEU A 162 8.01 -22.09 -6.22
C LEU A 162 8.91 -20.84 -6.13
N PRO A 163 8.48 -19.70 -5.54
CA PRO A 163 9.37 -18.56 -5.29
C PRO A 163 10.53 -18.93 -4.37
N GLY A 164 10.28 -19.75 -3.35
CA GLY A 164 11.29 -20.32 -2.47
C GLY A 164 12.28 -21.27 -3.17
N VAL A 165 11.82 -22.04 -4.16
CA VAL A 165 12.67 -22.88 -5.02
C VAL A 165 13.62 -22.03 -5.86
N ALA A 166 13.14 -20.90 -6.39
CA ALA A 166 13.94 -19.99 -7.22
C ALA A 166 15.05 -19.26 -6.45
N LEU A 167 15.03 -19.23 -5.11
CA LEU A 167 16.09 -18.63 -4.29
C LEU A 167 17.48 -19.22 -4.58
N VAL A 168 17.58 -20.53 -4.81
CA VAL A 168 18.84 -21.23 -5.04
C VAL A 168 19.47 -20.88 -6.39
N PRO A 169 18.78 -21.00 -7.55
CA PRO A 169 19.34 -20.56 -8.83
C PRO A 169 19.62 -19.05 -8.87
N ILE A 170 18.81 -18.22 -8.20
CA ILE A 170 19.10 -16.78 -8.10
C ILE A 170 20.36 -16.53 -7.27
N ALA A 171 20.62 -17.30 -6.20
CA ALA A 171 21.86 -17.19 -5.43
C ALA A 171 23.10 -17.54 -6.27
N TRP A 172 23.03 -18.59 -7.09
CA TRP A 172 24.10 -18.94 -8.05
C TRP A 172 24.33 -17.81 -9.06
N ALA A 173 23.26 -17.33 -9.71
CA ALA A 173 23.33 -16.25 -10.68
C ALA A 173 23.84 -14.94 -10.06
N THR A 174 23.47 -14.63 -8.82
CA THR A 174 23.99 -13.44 -8.10
C THR A 174 25.48 -13.59 -7.79
N ALA A 175 25.95 -14.77 -7.36
CA ALA A 175 27.37 -15.00 -7.10
C ALA A 175 28.21 -14.95 -8.40
N LEU A 176 27.65 -15.40 -9.52
CA LEU A 176 28.23 -15.25 -10.86
C LEU A 176 28.42 -13.77 -11.22
N GLU A 177 27.35 -12.97 -11.15
CA GLU A 177 27.36 -11.53 -11.47
C GLU A 177 28.27 -10.73 -10.54
N LEU A 178 28.37 -11.09 -9.26
CA LEU A 178 29.31 -10.47 -8.32
C LEU A 178 30.79 -10.85 -8.59
N GLY A 179 31.08 -11.65 -9.62
CA GLY A 179 32.43 -12.01 -10.03
C GLY A 179 33.13 -12.98 -9.07
N PHE A 180 32.37 -13.77 -8.30
CA PHE A 180 32.96 -14.71 -7.36
C PHE A 180 33.67 -15.86 -8.08
N SER A 181 34.66 -16.46 -7.43
CA SER A 181 35.33 -17.67 -7.93
C SER A 181 34.35 -18.84 -8.00
N GLU A 182 34.61 -19.81 -8.88
CA GLU A 182 33.77 -21.01 -9.06
C GLU A 182 33.47 -21.71 -7.72
N TYR A 183 34.51 -21.98 -6.91
CA TYR A 183 34.36 -22.54 -5.57
C TYR A 183 33.46 -21.68 -4.65
N SER A 184 33.61 -20.34 -4.69
CA SER A 184 32.76 -19.44 -3.90
C SER A 184 31.31 -19.45 -4.35
N ARG A 185 31.02 -19.55 -5.67
CA ARG A 185 29.65 -19.69 -6.21
C ARG A 185 28.98 -20.96 -5.69
N HIS A 186 29.71 -22.09 -5.70
CA HIS A 186 29.24 -23.35 -5.14
C HIS A 186 28.95 -23.25 -3.64
N ILE A 187 29.83 -22.62 -2.85
CA ILE A 187 29.65 -22.44 -1.39
C ILE A 187 28.40 -21.61 -1.10
N VAL A 188 28.25 -20.43 -1.71
CA VAL A 188 27.09 -19.55 -1.51
C VAL A 188 25.78 -20.24 -1.89
N THR A 189 25.77 -20.93 -3.02
CA THR A 189 24.58 -21.65 -3.50
C THR A 189 24.24 -22.83 -2.60
N MET A 190 25.25 -23.56 -2.11
CA MET A 190 25.04 -24.64 -1.14
C MET A 190 24.48 -24.10 0.17
N MET A 191 25.00 -22.98 0.70
CA MET A 191 24.46 -22.34 1.91
C MET A 191 22.96 -22.04 1.76
N VAL A 192 22.52 -21.41 0.67
CA VAL A 192 21.09 -21.11 0.40
C VAL A 192 20.25 -22.36 0.13
N LEU A 193 20.86 -23.43 -0.42
CA LEU A 193 20.20 -24.71 -0.64
C LEU A 193 19.94 -25.46 0.68
N THR A 194 20.95 -25.54 1.55
CA THR A 194 20.93 -26.33 2.79
C THR A 194 20.43 -25.57 4.02
N ASP A 195 20.18 -24.27 3.92
CA ASP A 195 19.62 -23.48 5.01
C ASP A 195 18.25 -24.01 5.44
N ILE A 196 18.14 -24.37 6.71
CA ILE A 196 16.94 -24.98 7.31
C ILE A 196 15.82 -23.93 7.45
N ALA A 197 16.14 -22.66 7.71
CA ALA A 197 15.15 -21.61 7.87
C ALA A 197 14.52 -21.23 6.51
N PHE A 198 15.32 -21.06 5.45
CA PHE A 198 14.80 -20.86 4.09
C PHE A 198 13.98 -22.07 3.61
N THR A 199 14.43 -23.29 3.92
CA THR A 199 13.68 -24.51 3.58
C THR A 199 12.36 -24.60 4.34
N ALA A 200 12.33 -24.24 5.63
CA ALA A 200 11.10 -24.27 6.44
C ALA A 200 10.09 -23.18 6.02
N ILE A 201 10.54 -21.92 5.89
CA ILE A 201 9.66 -20.78 5.64
C ILE A 201 9.04 -20.80 4.22
N SER A 202 9.71 -21.46 3.26
CA SER A 202 9.19 -21.57 1.88
C SER A 202 8.14 -22.66 1.67
N ARG A 203 7.90 -23.54 2.65
CA ARG A 203 7.07 -24.75 2.46
C ARG A 203 5.58 -24.61 2.75
N PHE A 204 5.18 -23.51 3.38
CA PHE A 204 3.81 -23.30 3.86
C PHE A 204 3.12 -22.17 3.09
N ILE A 205 1.81 -21.99 3.30
CA ILE A 205 1.06 -20.87 2.71
C ILE A 205 1.45 -19.57 3.44
N LEU A 206 2.62 -19.03 3.10
CA LEU A 206 3.24 -17.86 3.73
C LEU A 206 3.68 -16.84 2.67
N LEU A 207 3.66 -15.56 3.04
CA LEU A 207 4.15 -14.49 2.15
C LEU A 207 5.68 -14.39 2.11
N ASP A 208 6.39 -14.93 3.09
CA ASP A 208 7.84 -14.74 3.22
C ASP A 208 8.64 -15.47 2.12
N SER A 209 8.10 -16.56 1.57
CA SER A 209 8.60 -17.21 0.34
C SER A 209 8.72 -16.21 -0.82
N THR A 210 7.65 -15.44 -1.04
CA THR A 210 7.56 -14.43 -2.13
C THR A 210 8.39 -13.19 -1.81
N LEU A 211 8.45 -12.80 -0.52
CA LEU A 211 9.29 -11.69 -0.04
C LEU A 211 10.78 -11.97 -0.29
N LEU A 212 11.25 -13.17 0.11
CA LEU A 212 12.63 -13.59 -0.10
C LEU A 212 12.95 -13.65 -1.59
N PHE A 213 12.04 -14.18 -2.41
CA PHE A 213 12.21 -14.23 -3.87
C PHE A 213 12.45 -12.85 -4.49
N PHE A 214 11.61 -11.85 -4.20
CA PHE A 214 11.84 -10.50 -4.72
C PHE A 214 13.02 -9.79 -4.03
N THR A 215 13.38 -10.15 -2.80
CA THR A 215 14.60 -9.63 -2.16
C THR A 215 15.86 -10.13 -2.89
N PHE A 216 15.96 -11.44 -3.13
CA PHE A 216 17.05 -12.04 -3.90
C PHE A 216 17.10 -11.51 -5.34
N THR A 217 15.94 -11.44 -6.01
CA THR A 217 15.83 -10.88 -7.37
C THR A 217 16.27 -9.41 -7.42
N THR A 218 16.00 -8.61 -6.39
CA THR A 218 16.43 -7.20 -6.34
C THR A 218 17.95 -7.09 -6.25
N VAL A 219 18.61 -7.92 -5.42
CA VAL A 219 20.08 -7.95 -5.32
C VAL A 219 20.72 -8.51 -6.60
N TYR A 220 20.10 -9.52 -7.22
CA TYR A 220 20.52 -10.05 -8.52
C TYR A 220 20.48 -8.99 -9.62
N CYS A 221 19.34 -8.34 -9.82
CA CYS A 221 19.20 -7.28 -10.83
C CYS A 221 20.12 -6.09 -10.56
N LEU A 222 20.39 -5.75 -9.29
CA LEU A 222 21.38 -4.75 -8.91
C LEU A 222 22.80 -5.15 -9.34
N ALA A 223 23.19 -6.42 -9.17
CA ALA A 223 24.50 -6.93 -9.59
C ALA A 223 24.65 -6.89 -11.13
N CYS A 224 23.65 -7.36 -11.88
CA CYS A 224 23.63 -7.26 -13.34
C CYS A 224 23.70 -5.79 -13.82
N PHE A 225 22.93 -4.89 -13.19
CA PHE A 225 22.96 -3.46 -13.48
C PHE A 225 24.35 -2.85 -13.20
N HIS A 226 24.97 -3.22 -12.09
CA HIS A 226 26.31 -2.76 -11.73
C HIS A 226 27.37 -3.20 -12.75
N ASN A 227 27.26 -4.42 -13.29
CA ASN A 227 28.17 -4.89 -14.34
C ASN A 227 28.06 -4.06 -15.62
N GLN A 228 26.86 -3.57 -15.95
CA GLN A 228 26.62 -2.69 -17.10
C GLN A 228 27.06 -1.23 -16.90
N ARG A 229 27.69 -0.85 -15.77
CA ARG A 229 28.20 0.52 -15.53
C ARG A 229 29.19 1.04 -16.58
N ARG A 230 29.81 0.14 -17.36
CA ARG A 230 30.76 0.45 -18.45
C ARG A 230 30.06 0.96 -19.72
N TYR A 231 28.81 0.56 -19.95
CA TYR A 231 28.03 0.90 -21.16
C TYR A 231 26.74 1.64 -20.77
N PRO A 232 26.85 2.86 -20.20
CA PRO A 232 25.71 3.61 -19.72
C PRO A 232 24.74 3.98 -20.86
N PHE A 233 23.44 3.86 -20.58
CA PHE A 233 22.33 4.11 -21.51
C PHE A 233 22.18 3.13 -22.68
N ASP A 234 22.93 2.03 -22.69
CA ASP A 234 22.68 0.92 -23.62
C ASP A 234 21.38 0.17 -23.27
N PHE A 235 20.89 -0.68 -24.18
CA PHE A 235 19.68 -1.47 -23.98
C PHE A 235 19.76 -2.35 -22.73
N GLU A 236 20.87 -3.07 -22.54
CA GLU A 236 21.06 -3.93 -21.35
C GLU A 236 21.13 -3.12 -20.05
N TRP A 237 21.76 -1.93 -20.09
CA TRP A 237 21.81 -1.01 -18.95
C TRP A 237 20.40 -0.55 -18.54
N TRP A 238 19.56 -0.17 -19.51
CA TRP A 238 18.17 0.20 -19.26
C TRP A 238 17.31 -0.99 -18.81
N PHE A 239 17.52 -2.17 -19.40
CA PHE A 239 16.82 -3.39 -19.05
C PHE A 239 17.06 -3.76 -17.58
N TRP A 240 18.32 -3.87 -17.15
CA TRP A 240 18.64 -4.23 -15.77
C TRP A 240 18.26 -3.13 -14.76
N LEU A 241 18.35 -1.85 -15.14
CA LEU A 241 17.84 -0.74 -14.32
C LEU A 241 16.32 -0.82 -14.12
N ALA A 242 15.57 -1.08 -15.20
CA ALA A 242 14.12 -1.24 -15.15
C ALA A 242 13.69 -2.50 -14.39
N MET A 243 14.40 -3.62 -14.55
CA MET A 243 14.16 -4.87 -13.80
C MET A 243 14.45 -4.69 -12.31
N THR A 244 15.50 -3.96 -11.95
CA THR A 244 15.77 -3.57 -10.54
C THR A 244 14.59 -2.76 -9.99
N GLY A 245 14.10 -1.77 -10.73
CA GLY A 245 12.92 -0.98 -10.38
C GLY A 245 11.63 -1.78 -10.22
N LEU A 246 11.36 -2.70 -11.15
CA LEU A 246 10.23 -3.61 -11.09
C LEU A 246 10.30 -4.52 -9.86
N SER A 247 11.48 -5.07 -9.56
CA SER A 247 11.72 -5.93 -8.40
C SER A 247 11.56 -5.17 -7.07
N ILE A 248 12.03 -3.92 -6.99
CA ILE A 248 11.77 -3.00 -5.86
C ILE A 248 10.26 -2.78 -5.68
N GLY A 249 9.54 -2.51 -6.77
CA GLY A 249 8.09 -2.36 -6.75
C GLY A 249 7.39 -3.61 -6.21
N CYS A 250 7.80 -4.80 -6.67
CA CYS A 250 7.27 -6.07 -6.20
C CYS A 250 7.59 -6.35 -4.72
N VAL A 251 8.84 -6.21 -4.27
CA VAL A 251 9.22 -6.50 -2.88
C VAL A 251 8.50 -5.57 -1.89
N ALA A 252 8.40 -4.28 -2.21
CA ALA A 252 7.64 -3.31 -1.42
C ALA A 252 6.13 -3.60 -1.42
N SER A 253 5.60 -4.20 -2.50
CA SER A 253 4.21 -4.63 -2.62
C SER A 253 3.90 -5.96 -1.94
N VAL A 254 4.90 -6.68 -1.44
CA VAL A 254 4.73 -7.87 -0.59
C VAL A 254 4.69 -7.48 0.89
N LYS A 255 5.73 -6.80 1.39
CA LYS A 255 5.88 -6.44 2.81
C LYS A 255 6.79 -5.23 2.92
N TRP A 256 6.45 -4.23 3.75
CA TRP A 256 7.24 -3.01 3.87
C TRP A 256 8.68 -3.21 4.38
N ILE A 257 9.04 -4.37 4.93
CA ILE A 257 10.44 -4.71 5.22
C ILE A 257 11.31 -4.78 3.95
N GLY A 258 10.70 -4.95 2.77
CA GLY A 258 11.36 -4.79 1.47
C GLY A 258 11.95 -3.39 1.23
N LEU A 259 11.52 -2.37 1.99
CA LEU A 259 12.15 -1.05 1.95
C LEU A 259 13.61 -1.07 2.40
N PHE A 260 14.07 -2.09 3.13
CA PHE A 260 15.49 -2.23 3.49
C PHE A 260 16.37 -2.64 2.28
N VAL A 261 15.89 -3.54 1.40
CA VAL A 261 16.62 -3.82 0.15
C VAL A 261 16.48 -2.66 -0.84
N THR A 262 15.37 -1.93 -0.82
CA THR A 262 15.25 -0.64 -1.53
C THR A 262 16.29 0.37 -1.04
N ALA A 263 16.53 0.46 0.26
CA ALA A 263 17.54 1.34 0.84
C ALA A 263 18.97 0.93 0.45
N LEU A 264 19.26 -0.37 0.33
CA LEU A 264 20.54 -0.87 -0.23
C LEU A 264 20.74 -0.39 -1.67
N VAL A 265 19.74 -0.55 -2.54
CA VAL A 265 19.80 -0.03 -3.93
C VAL A 265 19.94 1.49 -3.92
N GLY A 266 19.21 2.20 -3.06
CA GLY A 266 19.28 3.65 -2.92
C GLY A 266 20.66 4.15 -2.48
N ALA A 267 21.29 3.48 -1.52
CA ALA A 267 22.65 3.78 -1.08
C ALA A 267 23.68 3.55 -2.20
N HIS A 268 23.61 2.41 -2.90
CA HIS A 268 24.48 2.14 -4.06
C HIS A 268 24.27 3.17 -5.18
N THR A 269 23.02 3.57 -5.42
CA THR A 269 22.65 4.57 -6.43
C THR A 269 23.19 5.96 -6.06
N ALA A 270 23.17 6.33 -4.78
CA ALA A 270 23.73 7.58 -4.29
C ALA A 270 25.27 7.60 -4.41
N ASP A 271 25.94 6.49 -4.09
CA ASP A 271 27.38 6.30 -4.24
C ASP A 271 27.82 6.42 -5.71
N GLU A 272 27.16 5.71 -6.64
CA GLU A 272 27.43 5.85 -8.08
C GLU A 272 27.18 7.27 -8.61
N LEU A 273 26.16 7.96 -8.11
CA LEU A 273 25.88 9.35 -8.50
C LEU A 273 26.93 10.32 -7.92
N TRP A 274 27.48 10.02 -6.74
CA TRP A 274 28.58 10.76 -6.14
C TRP A 274 29.90 10.57 -6.91
N GLU A 275 30.26 9.33 -7.27
CA GLU A 275 31.41 9.07 -8.15
C GLU A 275 31.29 9.81 -9.49
N LYS A 276 30.10 9.78 -10.11
CA LYS A 276 29.83 10.46 -11.39
C LYS A 276 29.78 11.99 -11.28
N PHE A 277 29.53 12.53 -10.09
CA PHE A 277 29.68 13.96 -9.81
C PHE A 277 31.16 14.36 -9.71
N GLY A 278 32.02 13.47 -9.21
CA GLY A 278 33.48 13.65 -9.18
C GLY A 278 34.18 13.51 -10.53
N ASP A 279 33.56 12.89 -11.54
CA ASP A 279 34.14 12.73 -12.88
C ASP A 279 34.07 14.04 -13.69
N LEU A 280 35.14 14.84 -13.59
CA LEU A 280 35.32 16.09 -14.35
C LEU A 280 35.31 15.91 -15.88
N ARG A 281 35.37 14.67 -16.41
CA ARG A 281 35.28 14.39 -17.85
C ARG A 281 33.82 14.24 -18.32
N MET A 282 32.87 14.04 -17.41
CA MET A 282 31.47 13.81 -17.75
C MET A 282 30.74 15.14 -18.07
N PRO A 283 30.12 15.27 -19.27
CA PRO A 283 29.29 16.44 -19.56
C PRO A 283 28.06 16.50 -18.63
N LEU A 284 27.72 17.68 -18.14
CA LEU A 284 26.54 17.91 -17.27
C LEU A 284 25.24 17.32 -17.84
N ARG A 285 25.06 17.35 -19.17
CA ARG A 285 23.89 16.74 -19.84
C ARG A 285 23.82 15.22 -19.63
N THR A 286 24.97 14.53 -19.60
CA THR A 286 25.06 13.09 -19.35
C THR A 286 24.81 12.77 -17.88
N TYR A 287 25.33 13.60 -16.97
CA TYR A 287 25.07 13.49 -15.54
C TYR A 287 23.57 13.66 -15.22
N LEU A 288 22.91 14.67 -15.80
CA LEU A 288 21.46 14.87 -15.65
C LEU A 288 20.63 13.72 -16.25
N LYS A 289 21.07 13.12 -17.37
CA LYS A 289 20.45 11.88 -17.89
C LYS A 289 20.56 10.72 -16.90
N HIS A 290 21.68 10.58 -16.21
CA HIS A 290 21.87 9.53 -15.20
C HIS A 290 20.94 9.70 -13.99
N TRP A 291 20.71 10.94 -13.55
CA TRP A 291 19.70 11.26 -12.54
C TRP A 291 18.29 10.93 -13.04
N ALA A 292 17.90 11.43 -14.22
CA ALA A 292 16.57 11.20 -14.78
C ALA A 292 16.25 9.72 -14.95
N ALA A 293 17.19 8.92 -15.49
CA ALA A 293 17.04 7.49 -15.65
C ALA A 293 16.81 6.76 -14.31
N ARG A 294 17.63 7.09 -13.28
CA ARG A 294 17.49 6.51 -11.93
C ARG A 294 16.19 6.93 -11.25
N ILE A 295 15.74 8.18 -11.38
CA ILE A 295 14.45 8.63 -10.83
C ILE A 295 13.28 7.89 -11.51
N ILE A 296 13.30 7.77 -12.84
CA ILE A 296 12.23 7.08 -13.59
C ILE A 296 12.17 5.60 -13.20
N CYS A 297 13.30 4.88 -13.23
CA CYS A 297 13.31 3.45 -13.01
C CYS A 297 13.33 3.02 -11.54
N LEU A 298 13.97 3.77 -10.63
CA LEU A 298 14.13 3.37 -9.21
C LEU A 298 13.20 4.12 -8.25
N ILE A 299 12.38 5.06 -8.75
CA ILE A 299 11.33 5.72 -7.95
C ILE A 299 9.97 5.61 -8.64
N VAL A 300 9.82 6.17 -9.85
CA VAL A 300 8.52 6.25 -10.53
C VAL A 300 7.97 4.86 -10.86
N LEU A 301 8.78 3.98 -11.46
CA LEU A 301 8.38 2.61 -11.80
C LEU A 301 7.97 1.78 -10.56
N PRO A 302 8.76 1.70 -9.46
CA PRO A 302 8.34 1.04 -8.23
C PRO A 302 7.02 1.57 -7.65
N VAL A 303 6.83 2.90 -7.66
CA VAL A 303 5.58 3.51 -7.18
C VAL A 303 4.40 3.12 -8.08
N LEU A 304 4.58 3.07 -9.40
CA LEU A 304 3.54 2.60 -10.32
C LEU A 304 3.19 1.12 -10.11
N VAL A 305 4.17 0.26 -9.81
CA VAL A 305 3.95 -1.16 -9.48
C VAL A 305 3.22 -1.30 -8.14
N TYR A 306 3.58 -0.51 -7.13
CA TYR A 306 2.91 -0.49 -5.84
C TYR A 306 1.45 -0.04 -5.96
N MET A 307 1.21 1.07 -6.66
CA MET A 307 -0.13 1.60 -6.90
C MET A 307 -0.98 0.66 -7.77
N SER A 308 -0.38 -0.06 -8.74
CA SER A 308 -1.12 -1.05 -9.53
C SER A 308 -1.51 -2.28 -8.71
N CYS A 309 -0.66 -2.74 -7.79
CA CYS A 309 -1.00 -3.81 -6.85
C CYS A 309 -2.19 -3.44 -5.96
N PHE A 310 -2.23 -2.22 -5.42
CA PHE A 310 -3.39 -1.72 -4.66
C PHE A 310 -4.63 -1.52 -5.53
N LYS A 311 -4.48 -1.04 -6.77
CA LYS A 311 -5.59 -0.95 -7.72
C LYS A 311 -6.23 -2.31 -7.99
N ILE A 312 -5.42 -3.35 -8.25
CA ILE A 312 -5.92 -4.72 -8.46
C ILE A 312 -6.61 -5.23 -7.19
N HIS A 313 -5.99 -5.04 -6.01
CA HIS A 313 -6.59 -5.43 -4.73
C HIS A 313 -8.00 -4.83 -4.53
N PHE A 314 -8.17 -3.52 -4.71
CA PHE A 314 -9.49 -2.87 -4.58
C PHE A 314 -10.46 -3.22 -5.72
N MET A 315 -9.97 -3.58 -6.92
CA MET A 315 -10.83 -4.07 -8.01
C MET A 315 -11.35 -5.49 -7.76
N VAL A 316 -10.57 -6.35 -7.10
CA VAL A 316 -10.96 -7.74 -6.77
C VAL A 316 -11.86 -7.79 -5.54
N LEU A 317 -11.53 -7.04 -4.48
CA LEU A 317 -12.28 -7.04 -3.22
C LEU A 317 -13.45 -6.04 -3.24
N ASN A 318 -14.47 -6.33 -4.06
CA ASN A 318 -15.61 -5.45 -4.28
C ASN A 318 -16.82 -5.67 -3.37
N ARG A 319 -16.77 -6.65 -2.43
CA ARG A 319 -17.88 -6.96 -1.50
C ARG A 319 -17.57 -6.55 -0.06
N SER A 320 -18.61 -6.25 0.71
CA SER A 320 -18.52 -6.07 2.16
C SER A 320 -17.88 -7.30 2.84
N GLY A 321 -17.04 -7.06 3.84
CA GLY A 321 -16.34 -8.09 4.59
C GLY A 321 -15.77 -7.54 5.90
N PRO A 322 -15.12 -8.37 6.73
CA PRO A 322 -14.84 -8.04 8.14
C PRO A 322 -13.86 -6.87 8.35
N GLY A 323 -13.16 -6.42 7.31
CA GLY A 323 -12.28 -5.24 7.37
C GLY A 323 -12.92 -3.93 6.90
N ASP A 324 -14.15 -3.95 6.39
CA ASP A 324 -14.79 -2.77 5.79
C ASP A 324 -15.00 -1.63 6.80
N ALA A 325 -15.26 -1.98 8.06
CA ALA A 325 -15.55 -1.05 9.14
C ALA A 325 -14.40 -0.07 9.44
N GLN A 326 -13.15 -0.44 9.14
CA GLN A 326 -11.96 0.41 9.28
C GLN A 326 -11.79 1.43 8.13
N MET A 327 -12.53 1.26 7.03
CA MET A 327 -12.52 2.21 5.90
C MET A 327 -13.53 3.35 6.13
N SER A 328 -13.39 4.44 5.37
CA SER A 328 -14.37 5.53 5.37
C SER A 328 -15.75 5.02 4.90
N SER A 329 -16.83 5.60 5.42
CA SER A 329 -18.19 5.16 5.07
C SER A 329 -18.48 5.30 3.57
N LEU A 330 -17.87 6.28 2.90
CA LEU A 330 -17.97 6.44 1.45
C LEU A 330 -17.27 5.30 0.67
N PHE A 331 -16.16 4.76 1.19
CA PHE A 331 -15.55 3.56 0.62
C PHE A 331 -16.45 2.34 0.82
N GLN A 332 -16.98 2.14 2.04
CA GLN A 332 -17.91 1.04 2.33
C GLN A 332 -19.18 1.09 1.47
N ALA A 333 -19.67 2.30 1.17
CA ALA A 333 -20.84 2.52 0.32
C ALA A 333 -20.65 2.03 -1.13
N ASN A 334 -19.41 1.96 -1.62
CA ASN A 334 -19.08 1.41 -2.92
C ASN A 334 -18.94 -0.13 -2.93
N LEU A 335 -18.92 -0.78 -1.76
CA LEU A 335 -18.81 -2.25 -1.65
C LEU A 335 -20.18 -2.92 -1.79
N VAL A 336 -20.28 -3.96 -2.63
CA VAL A 336 -21.48 -4.76 -2.80
C VAL A 336 -21.84 -5.50 -1.51
N GLY A 337 -23.12 -5.50 -1.15
CA GLY A 337 -23.61 -6.16 0.08
C GLY A 337 -23.69 -5.25 1.31
N ASN A 338 -23.38 -3.96 1.18
CA ASN A 338 -23.76 -2.98 2.21
C ASN A 338 -25.29 -2.70 2.21
N ASN A 339 -25.81 -2.21 3.33
CA ASN A 339 -27.22 -1.83 3.47
C ASN A 339 -27.50 -0.33 3.26
N PHE A 340 -26.46 0.48 2.96
CA PHE A 340 -26.59 1.94 2.87
C PHE A 340 -27.47 2.38 1.71
N ALA A 341 -27.49 1.64 0.60
CA ALA A 341 -28.36 1.92 -0.54
C ALA A 341 -29.88 1.83 -0.22
N ARG A 342 -30.26 1.19 0.90
CA ARG A 342 -31.64 1.10 1.41
C ARG A 342 -31.94 2.10 2.53
N SER A 343 -30.95 2.88 2.95
CA SER A 343 -31.10 3.85 4.03
C SER A 343 -31.62 5.18 3.45
N PRO A 344 -32.66 5.81 4.03
CA PRO A 344 -33.12 7.12 3.59
C PRO A 344 -32.00 8.17 3.64
N LEU A 345 -31.90 9.01 2.63
CA LEU A 345 -30.75 9.92 2.47
C LEU A 345 -30.66 11.01 3.56
N GLU A 346 -31.79 11.62 3.93
CA GLU A 346 -31.84 12.80 4.81
C GLU A 346 -32.33 12.45 6.22
N ILE A 347 -31.63 12.92 7.23
CA ILE A 347 -31.90 12.60 8.64
C ILE A 347 -32.97 13.53 9.22
N ALA A 348 -33.85 12.97 10.04
CA ALA A 348 -34.91 13.70 10.74
C ALA A 348 -34.98 13.37 12.24
N ILE A 349 -35.68 14.18 13.01
CA ILE A 349 -36.09 13.82 14.38
C ILE A 349 -36.92 12.52 14.34
N GLY A 350 -36.66 11.61 15.28
CA GLY A 350 -37.22 10.25 15.33
C GLY A 350 -36.41 9.21 14.56
N SER A 351 -35.34 9.60 13.85
CA SER A 351 -34.50 8.66 13.11
C SER A 351 -33.53 7.90 14.01
N ARG A 352 -33.37 6.60 13.75
CA ARG A 352 -32.26 5.79 14.30
C ARG A 352 -31.07 5.90 13.36
N VAL A 353 -29.90 6.22 13.91
CA VAL A 353 -28.68 6.49 13.16
C VAL A 353 -27.47 5.86 13.84
N THR A 354 -26.48 5.46 13.05
CA THR A 354 -25.14 5.19 13.56
C THR A 354 -24.21 6.33 13.16
N ILE A 355 -23.46 6.85 14.13
CA ILE A 355 -22.61 8.04 13.96
C ILE A 355 -21.16 7.59 13.97
N LYS A 356 -20.38 7.96 12.96
CA LYS A 356 -18.98 7.54 12.83
C LYS A 356 -18.02 8.72 12.86
N ASN A 357 -16.90 8.55 13.54
CA ASN A 357 -15.84 9.54 13.59
C ASN A 357 -15.02 9.52 12.29
N MET A 358 -14.69 10.70 11.77
CA MET A 358 -13.98 10.89 10.50
C MET A 358 -12.47 11.13 10.66
N GLY A 359 -11.95 11.12 11.90
CA GLY A 359 -10.52 11.15 12.20
C GLY A 359 -9.82 9.85 11.78
N TYR A 360 -8.49 9.90 11.68
CA TYR A 360 -7.69 8.69 11.42
C TYR A 360 -7.80 7.74 12.62
N GLY A 361 -8.25 6.51 12.40
CA GLY A 361 -8.61 5.59 13.49
C GLY A 361 -10.01 5.84 14.07
N GLY A 362 -10.92 6.52 13.34
CA GLY A 362 -12.29 6.76 13.79
C GLY A 362 -13.15 5.49 13.89
N GLY A 363 -13.92 5.37 14.99
CA GLY A 363 -14.90 4.32 15.21
C GLY A 363 -16.36 4.80 15.14
N LEU A 364 -17.30 3.88 15.29
CA LEU A 364 -18.72 4.16 15.49
C LEU A 364 -18.98 4.54 16.95
N LEU A 365 -19.75 5.59 17.17
CA LEU A 365 -20.21 6.00 18.51
C LEU A 365 -20.99 4.85 19.16
N HIS A 366 -20.56 4.43 20.33
CA HIS A 366 -20.97 3.19 20.98
C HIS A 366 -21.26 3.43 22.47
N SER A 367 -22.18 2.65 23.03
CA SER A 367 -22.40 2.64 24.47
C SER A 367 -22.92 1.27 24.93
N HIS A 368 -22.44 0.79 26.08
CA HIS A 368 -22.80 -0.52 26.63
C HIS A 368 -23.08 -0.38 28.13
N VAL A 369 -23.74 -1.37 28.76
CA VAL A 369 -24.33 -1.23 30.10
C VAL A 369 -23.35 -0.95 31.25
N GLN A 370 -22.05 -1.17 31.04
CA GLN A 370 -21.01 -0.92 32.04
C GLN A 370 -20.81 0.59 32.28
N SER A 371 -20.60 0.96 33.55
CA SER A 371 -20.25 2.32 33.97
C SER A 371 -18.74 2.57 33.98
N TYR A 372 -18.32 3.84 33.97
CA TYR A 372 -16.94 4.20 34.29
C TYR A 372 -16.57 3.78 35.73
N PRO A 373 -15.37 3.24 35.98
CA PRO A 373 -14.92 2.89 37.34
C PRO A 373 -14.50 4.10 38.17
N THR A 374 -14.29 5.24 37.52
CA THR A 374 -13.89 6.54 38.07
C THR A 374 -14.75 7.63 37.41
N GLY A 375 -14.45 8.90 37.66
CA GLY A 375 -15.21 10.01 37.06
C GLY A 375 -16.65 10.06 37.58
N SER A 376 -17.62 10.17 36.69
CA SER A 376 -19.05 10.24 37.04
C SER A 376 -19.68 8.93 37.49
N GLN A 377 -19.04 7.79 37.23
CA GLN A 377 -19.61 6.44 37.37
C GLN A 377 -20.91 6.21 36.55
N GLN A 378 -21.16 7.04 35.52
CA GLN A 378 -22.25 6.89 34.57
C GLN A 378 -21.89 5.89 33.46
N GLN A 379 -22.86 5.57 32.58
CA GLN A 379 -22.67 4.59 31.51
C GLN A 379 -21.54 5.01 30.56
N GLN A 380 -20.67 4.08 30.17
CA GLN A 380 -19.56 4.37 29.26
C GLN A 380 -20.05 4.74 27.86
N VAL A 381 -19.43 5.77 27.26
CA VAL A 381 -19.58 6.10 25.84
C VAL A 381 -18.21 6.05 25.19
N THR A 382 -18.12 5.34 24.07
CA THR A 382 -16.85 4.98 23.42
C THR A 382 -16.98 5.04 21.91
N CYS A 383 -15.88 4.83 21.21
CA CYS A 383 -15.88 4.48 19.79
C CYS A 383 -15.48 3.02 19.60
N TYR A 384 -16.29 2.28 18.85
CA TYR A 384 -16.10 0.86 18.54
C TYR A 384 -15.94 0.64 17.03
N HIS A 385 -15.05 -0.26 16.62
CA HIS A 385 -14.68 -0.43 15.21
C HIS A 385 -15.52 -1.43 14.42
N TYR A 386 -16.45 -2.15 15.05
CA TYR A 386 -17.30 -3.12 14.37
C TYR A 386 -18.76 -2.70 14.48
N ARG A 387 -19.59 -3.11 13.51
CA ARG A 387 -21.03 -2.84 13.55
C ARG A 387 -21.67 -3.69 14.64
N ASP A 388 -22.36 -3.03 15.56
CA ASP A 388 -23.08 -3.61 16.69
C ASP A 388 -24.42 -2.88 16.89
N ALA A 389 -25.44 -3.54 17.45
CA ALA A 389 -26.70 -2.89 17.80
C ALA A 389 -26.52 -1.79 18.88
N ASN A 390 -25.46 -1.87 19.68
CA ASN A 390 -24.99 -0.83 20.61
C ASN A 390 -24.34 0.39 19.92
N ASN A 391 -24.38 0.48 18.57
CA ASN A 391 -24.04 1.69 17.83
C ASN A 391 -25.26 2.52 17.42
N ASP A 392 -26.48 2.07 17.71
CA ASP A 392 -27.70 2.77 17.31
C ASP A 392 -28.07 3.88 18.30
N TRP A 393 -28.23 5.10 17.76
CA TRP A 393 -28.69 6.29 18.48
C TRP A 393 -29.97 6.83 17.83
N THR A 394 -30.97 7.19 18.63
CA THR A 394 -32.16 7.90 18.15
C THR A 394 -31.96 9.40 18.29
N VAL A 395 -32.19 10.14 17.22
CA VAL A 395 -32.22 11.61 17.25
C VAL A 395 -33.57 12.08 17.80
N THR A 396 -33.59 12.73 18.96
CA THR A 396 -34.81 13.16 19.65
C THR A 396 -34.86 14.68 19.87
N PRO A 397 -36.06 15.26 20.07
CA PRO A 397 -36.19 16.68 20.38
C PRO A 397 -35.71 16.99 21.82
N LEU A 398 -35.61 18.28 22.15
CA LEU A 398 -35.25 18.73 23.51
C LEU A 398 -36.33 18.31 24.53
N LEU A 399 -35.99 18.22 25.82
CA LEU A 399 -36.92 17.74 26.86
C LEU A 399 -38.18 18.60 27.02
N HIS A 400 -38.09 19.90 26.71
CA HIS A 400 -39.20 20.86 26.78
C HIS A 400 -39.97 20.98 25.45
N GLU A 401 -39.45 20.42 24.35
CA GLU A 401 -40.20 20.35 23.09
C GLU A 401 -41.20 19.18 23.17
N PRO A 402 -42.32 19.22 22.43
CA PRO A 402 -43.25 18.10 22.38
C PRO A 402 -42.51 16.83 21.90
N ALA A 403 -42.80 15.70 22.56
CA ALA A 403 -42.24 14.40 22.19
C ALA A 403 -42.53 14.08 20.72
N TYR A 404 -41.59 13.37 20.07
CA TYR A 404 -41.71 12.97 18.67
C TYR A 404 -43.03 12.22 18.44
N ASN A 405 -43.82 12.70 17.48
CA ASN A 405 -45.12 12.14 17.11
C ASN A 405 -45.13 11.84 15.60
N GLU A 406 -45.40 10.59 15.25
CA GLU A 406 -45.43 10.11 13.86
C GLU A 406 -46.51 10.76 13.00
N SER A 407 -47.53 11.38 13.61
CA SER A 407 -48.57 12.13 12.90
C SER A 407 -48.13 13.53 12.46
N GLN A 408 -47.04 14.07 13.00
CA GLN A 408 -46.54 15.42 12.65
C GLN A 408 -45.67 15.40 11.38
N PRO A 409 -45.52 16.53 10.65
CA PRO A 409 -44.61 16.61 9.51
C PRO A 409 -43.16 16.30 9.90
N ILE A 410 -42.38 15.74 8.97
CA ILE A 410 -41.00 15.31 9.21
C ILE A 410 -40.10 16.55 9.45
N ARG A 411 -39.55 16.68 10.67
CA ARG A 411 -38.57 17.71 11.03
C ARG A 411 -37.15 17.24 10.71
N PHE A 412 -36.59 17.71 9.60
CA PHE A 412 -35.21 17.40 9.19
C PHE A 412 -34.16 18.02 10.11
N VAL A 413 -33.03 17.34 10.27
CA VAL A 413 -31.86 17.88 10.98
C VAL A 413 -31.03 18.71 9.99
N LYS A 414 -30.82 19.98 10.33
CA LYS A 414 -30.06 20.98 9.56
C LYS A 414 -28.90 21.54 10.41
N HIS A 415 -27.97 22.27 9.78
CA HIS A 415 -26.95 23.03 10.51
C HIS A 415 -27.59 23.95 11.58
N GLY A 416 -27.05 23.92 12.80
CA GLY A 416 -27.54 24.70 13.94
C GLY A 416 -28.73 24.05 14.67
N SER A 417 -29.21 22.88 14.22
CA SER A 417 -30.24 22.13 14.95
C SER A 417 -29.67 21.66 16.28
N VAL A 418 -30.41 21.88 17.37
CA VAL A 418 -30.11 21.29 18.68
C VAL A 418 -30.97 20.04 18.85
N VAL A 419 -30.33 18.94 19.24
CA VAL A 419 -30.95 17.62 19.38
C VAL A 419 -30.46 16.94 20.67
N ARG A 420 -31.17 15.90 21.08
CA ARG A 420 -30.64 14.88 21.99
C ARG A 420 -30.35 13.60 21.20
N LEU A 421 -29.30 12.89 21.61
CA LEU A 421 -28.93 11.59 21.06
C LEU A 421 -29.18 10.54 22.15
N VAL A 422 -30.13 9.64 21.91
CA VAL A 422 -30.54 8.62 22.90
C VAL A 422 -30.06 7.26 22.44
N HIS A 423 -29.26 6.58 23.23
CA HIS A 423 -28.78 5.24 22.90
C HIS A 423 -29.95 4.25 22.88
N VAL A 424 -30.14 3.52 21.78
CA VAL A 424 -31.36 2.73 21.54
C VAL A 424 -31.54 1.60 22.55
N LEU A 425 -30.47 0.89 22.89
CA LEU A 425 -30.57 -0.31 23.75
C LEU A 425 -30.64 -0.01 25.25
N THR A 426 -30.07 1.10 25.72
CA THR A 426 -30.08 1.45 27.16
C THR A 426 -30.95 2.65 27.52
N GLY A 427 -31.47 3.38 26.52
CA GLY A 427 -32.33 4.54 26.72
C GLY A 427 -31.66 5.74 27.38
N ARG A 428 -30.33 5.75 27.51
CA ARG A 428 -29.57 6.87 28.08
C ARG A 428 -29.31 7.93 27.02
N ASN A 429 -29.27 9.18 27.45
CA ASN A 429 -28.93 10.33 26.63
C ASN A 429 -27.40 10.49 26.60
N LEU A 430 -26.84 10.84 25.43
CA LEU A 430 -25.46 11.31 25.31
C LEU A 430 -25.30 12.57 26.15
N HIS A 431 -24.42 12.53 27.13
CA HIS A 431 -24.25 13.57 28.16
C HIS A 431 -22.77 13.89 28.34
N THR A 432 -22.47 15.06 28.88
CA THR A 432 -21.13 15.46 29.28
C THR A 432 -21.22 16.42 30.47
N HIS A 433 -20.15 16.53 31.25
CA HIS A 433 -20.14 17.30 32.49
C HIS A 433 -18.72 17.79 32.77
N THR A 434 -18.55 18.64 33.78
CA THR A 434 -17.27 19.30 34.05
C THR A 434 -16.19 18.37 34.63
N ILE A 435 -16.44 17.07 34.77
CA ILE A 435 -15.48 16.06 35.22
C ILE A 435 -14.46 15.79 34.08
N PRO A 436 -13.16 15.63 34.39
CA PRO A 436 -12.14 15.25 33.41
C PRO A 436 -12.42 13.90 32.75
N ALA A 437 -12.10 13.75 31.45
CA ALA A 437 -12.18 12.45 30.78
C ALA A 437 -11.17 11.43 31.37
N PRO A 438 -11.48 10.11 31.37
CA PRO A 438 -10.68 9.10 32.08
C PRO A 438 -9.20 8.98 31.64
N ILE A 439 -8.90 9.27 30.37
CA ILE A 439 -7.54 9.26 29.80
C ILE A 439 -7.14 10.66 29.36
N THR A 440 -7.95 11.33 28.53
CA THR A 440 -7.66 12.69 28.05
C THR A 440 -8.14 13.74 29.07
N THR A 441 -7.48 13.81 30.23
CA THR A 441 -7.91 14.63 31.39
C THR A 441 -8.04 16.15 31.13
N LEU A 442 -7.48 16.66 30.03
CA LEU A 442 -7.70 18.04 29.58
C LEU A 442 -9.13 18.26 29.05
N ASN A 443 -9.77 17.22 28.55
CA ASN A 443 -11.13 17.23 28.00
C ASN A 443 -12.16 16.87 29.09
N HIS A 444 -13.43 17.10 28.79
CA HIS A 444 -14.55 16.65 29.63
C HIS A 444 -14.92 15.20 29.32
N GLU A 445 -15.30 14.45 30.34
CA GLU A 445 -15.87 13.11 30.21
C GLU A 445 -17.22 13.18 29.46
N VAL A 446 -17.47 12.18 28.61
CA VAL A 446 -18.73 11.98 27.91
C VAL A 446 -19.29 10.64 28.35
N ALA A 447 -20.57 10.62 28.72
CA ALA A 447 -21.20 9.46 29.32
C ALA A 447 -22.67 9.31 28.87
N GLY A 448 -23.28 8.17 29.20
CA GLY A 448 -24.71 7.95 29.07
C GLY A 448 -25.42 8.27 30.38
N TYR A 449 -26.23 9.32 30.40
CA TYR A 449 -26.99 9.77 31.58
C TYR A 449 -28.50 9.77 31.33
N GLY A 450 -29.28 9.86 32.41
CA GLY A 450 -30.71 10.15 32.34
C GLY A 450 -31.56 9.06 31.68
N ASN A 451 -32.71 9.45 31.15
CA ASN A 451 -33.56 8.69 30.25
C ASN A 451 -34.48 9.66 29.47
N ALA A 452 -35.58 9.17 28.88
CA ALA A 452 -36.53 10.01 28.16
C ALA A 452 -37.17 11.15 28.98
N THR A 453 -37.32 10.98 30.31
CA THR A 453 -38.04 11.91 31.21
C THR A 453 -37.14 12.60 32.24
N ILE A 454 -36.01 11.99 32.61
CA ILE A 454 -35.03 12.52 33.57
C ILE A 454 -33.77 12.87 32.78
N ASP A 455 -33.50 14.16 32.61
CA ASP A 455 -32.38 14.65 31.80
C ASP A 455 -32.00 16.08 32.22
N ASP A 456 -30.82 16.55 31.83
CA ASP A 456 -30.39 17.94 32.06
C ASP A 456 -30.01 18.66 30.75
N SER A 457 -29.63 19.93 30.84
CA SER A 457 -29.24 20.75 29.68
C SER A 457 -27.90 20.37 29.06
N ASN A 458 -27.09 19.52 29.71
CA ASN A 458 -25.83 19.03 29.17
C ASN A 458 -26.02 17.86 28.19
N SER A 459 -27.24 17.29 28.08
CA SER A 459 -27.60 16.36 27.00
C SER A 459 -27.97 17.05 25.67
N TYR A 460 -27.96 18.39 25.62
CA TYR A 460 -28.31 19.15 24.41
C TYR A 460 -27.09 19.38 23.51
N TRP A 461 -27.16 18.85 22.29
CA TRP A 461 -26.07 18.91 21.31
C TRP A 461 -26.49 19.67 20.05
N MET A 462 -25.75 20.71 19.69
CA MET A 462 -25.90 21.46 18.44
C MET A 462 -25.10 20.79 17.33
N ILE A 463 -25.74 20.57 16.17
CA ILE A 463 -25.11 19.99 14.99
C ILE A 463 -24.53 21.09 14.09
N GLU A 464 -23.20 21.22 14.09
CA GLU A 464 -22.47 22.19 13.28
C GLU A 464 -21.94 21.52 11.99
N VAL A 465 -22.74 21.53 10.92
CA VAL A 465 -22.29 21.09 9.58
C VAL A 465 -21.08 21.90 9.10
N VAL A 466 -20.03 21.19 8.70
CA VAL A 466 -18.79 21.70 8.10
C VAL A 466 -18.99 21.85 6.60
N ASP A 467 -19.13 20.73 5.89
CA ASP A 467 -19.31 20.64 4.44
C ASP A 467 -19.87 19.25 4.05
N ASP A 468 -19.91 18.98 2.74
CA ASP A 468 -20.35 17.71 2.19
C ASP A 468 -19.37 17.24 1.10
N MET A 469 -18.92 16.00 1.19
CA MET A 469 -17.90 15.43 0.30
C MET A 469 -18.33 15.33 -1.17
N ILE A 470 -19.64 15.41 -1.45
CA ILE A 470 -20.22 15.32 -2.79
C ILE A 470 -20.83 16.66 -3.21
N ARG A 471 -21.58 17.31 -2.33
CA ARG A 471 -22.31 18.58 -2.60
C ARG A 471 -21.46 19.84 -2.36
N GLY A 472 -20.28 19.69 -1.76
CA GLY A 472 -19.32 20.76 -1.53
C GLY A 472 -19.67 21.63 -0.31
N LYS A 473 -19.58 22.96 -0.48
CA LYS A 473 -19.71 23.90 0.63
C LYS A 473 -21.14 23.93 1.20
N ARG A 474 -21.26 24.13 2.52
CA ARG A 474 -22.53 24.21 3.28
C ARG A 474 -23.62 25.09 2.66
N LYS A 475 -23.27 26.13 1.88
CA LYS A 475 -24.27 27.01 1.23
C LYS A 475 -25.08 26.31 0.13
N ASN A 476 -24.63 25.15 -0.36
CA ASN A 476 -25.25 24.43 -1.46
C ASN A 476 -26.38 23.49 -1.01
N PHE A 477 -26.55 23.25 0.29
CA PHE A 477 -27.51 22.29 0.83
C PHE A 477 -27.97 22.67 2.25
N GLU A 478 -29.21 22.32 2.60
CA GLU A 478 -29.73 22.57 3.95
C GLU A 478 -29.74 21.33 4.85
N ASN A 479 -30.08 20.17 4.28
CA ASN A 479 -30.31 18.92 4.99
C ASN A 479 -29.04 18.07 5.08
N ILE A 480 -28.84 17.45 6.24
CA ILE A 480 -27.72 16.53 6.47
C ILE A 480 -28.02 15.20 5.78
N ASN A 481 -27.12 14.79 4.88
CA ASN A 481 -27.20 13.51 4.20
C ASN A 481 -26.32 12.47 4.89
N ILE A 482 -26.75 11.20 4.85
CA ILE A 482 -25.91 10.05 5.23
C ILE A 482 -24.64 10.01 4.38
N LEU A 483 -23.59 9.43 4.95
CA LEU A 483 -22.25 9.15 4.41
C LEU A 483 -21.40 10.37 4.02
N SER A 484 -22.03 11.36 3.40
CA SER A 484 -21.43 12.45 2.60
C SER A 484 -21.27 13.75 3.37
N THR A 485 -22.22 14.12 4.23
CA THR A 485 -22.16 15.34 5.04
C THR A 485 -21.26 15.15 6.26
N ARG A 486 -20.33 16.08 6.47
CA ARG A 486 -19.45 16.14 7.64
C ARG A 486 -19.93 17.22 8.60
N PHE A 487 -20.05 16.88 9.88
CA PHE A 487 -20.51 17.81 10.92
C PHE A 487 -19.74 17.61 12.23
N ARG A 488 -19.73 18.63 13.06
CA ARG A 488 -19.26 18.57 14.44
C ARG A 488 -20.47 18.56 15.38
N ILE A 489 -20.32 17.92 16.53
CA ILE A 489 -21.37 17.81 17.56
C ILE A 489 -20.90 18.64 18.75
N ARG A 490 -21.55 19.78 19.02
CA ARG A 490 -21.14 20.73 20.05
C ARG A 490 -22.11 20.71 21.22
N ASN A 491 -21.62 20.63 22.44
CA ASN A 491 -22.47 20.73 23.62
C ASN A 491 -23.01 22.16 23.76
N LEU A 492 -24.32 22.32 23.96
CA LEU A 492 -24.94 23.64 24.03
C LEU A 492 -24.56 24.40 25.31
N ASN A 493 -24.43 23.71 26.44
CA ASN A 493 -24.20 24.33 27.74
C ASN A 493 -22.71 24.58 28.02
N LEU A 494 -21.87 23.56 27.82
CA LEU A 494 -20.41 23.66 28.05
C LEU A 494 -19.65 24.24 26.85
N GLY A 495 -20.28 24.32 25.67
CA GLY A 495 -19.66 24.85 24.44
C GLY A 495 -18.59 23.95 23.80
N CYS A 496 -18.23 22.84 24.43
CA CYS A 496 -17.22 21.87 24.01
C CYS A 496 -17.65 21.02 22.80
N TYR A 497 -16.70 20.36 22.13
CA TYR A 497 -16.94 19.54 20.92
C TYR A 497 -16.71 18.05 21.17
N LEU A 498 -17.66 17.22 20.75
CA LEU A 498 -17.54 15.77 20.81
C LEU A 498 -16.37 15.28 19.94
N ARG A 499 -15.43 14.57 20.55
CA ARG A 499 -14.14 14.22 19.97
C ARG A 499 -13.79 12.77 20.29
N ALA A 500 -13.43 12.01 19.25
CA ALA A 500 -12.85 10.68 19.38
C ALA A 500 -11.50 10.65 18.66
N ALA A 501 -10.43 10.57 19.45
CA ALA A 501 -9.06 10.50 18.96
C ALA A 501 -8.53 9.06 19.07
N ASN A 502 -7.22 8.88 19.22
CA ASN A 502 -6.60 7.55 19.33
C ASN A 502 -6.27 7.17 20.79
N ALA A 503 -6.90 7.81 21.78
CA ALA A 503 -6.81 7.42 23.18
C ALA A 503 -7.62 6.14 23.40
N VAL A 504 -6.98 5.08 23.87
CA VAL A 504 -7.59 3.77 24.08
C VAL A 504 -7.88 3.57 25.56
N LEU A 505 -9.10 3.18 25.91
CA LEU A 505 -9.49 2.89 27.28
C LEU A 505 -8.79 1.63 27.81
N PRO A 506 -8.52 1.51 29.12
CA PRO A 506 -7.97 0.30 29.72
C PRO A 506 -8.93 -0.90 29.61
N GLN A 507 -8.55 -2.04 30.19
CA GLN A 507 -9.33 -3.29 30.11
C GLN A 507 -10.79 -3.15 30.61
N TRP A 508 -11.07 -2.22 31.53
CA TRP A 508 -12.42 -1.93 32.03
C TRP A 508 -13.35 -1.27 30.99
N GLY A 509 -12.78 -0.67 29.94
CA GLY A 509 -13.49 -0.12 28.77
C GLY A 509 -13.23 -0.93 27.50
N PHE A 510 -12.95 -2.24 27.67
CA PHE A 510 -12.78 -3.23 26.60
C PHE A 510 -11.75 -2.87 25.51
N LYS A 511 -10.77 -2.00 25.81
CA LYS A 511 -9.83 -1.44 24.82
C LYS A 511 -10.51 -0.71 23.64
N GLN A 512 -11.69 -0.14 23.88
CA GLN A 512 -12.37 0.74 22.93
C GLN A 512 -11.77 2.15 22.97
N VAL A 513 -12.07 2.96 21.96
CA VAL A 513 -11.57 4.34 21.85
C VAL A 513 -12.36 5.26 22.79
N GLU A 514 -11.65 6.15 23.50
CA GLU A 514 -12.23 7.18 24.36
C GLU A 514 -13.01 8.21 23.54
N VAL A 515 -14.24 8.50 23.97
CA VAL A 515 -15.00 9.67 23.52
C VAL A 515 -14.94 10.71 24.63
N SER A 516 -14.61 11.96 24.26
CA SER A 516 -14.47 13.08 25.19
C SER A 516 -15.06 14.35 24.58
N CYS A 517 -15.27 15.39 25.38
CA CYS A 517 -15.71 16.70 24.90
C CYS A 517 -14.56 17.70 25.03
N ASP A 518 -13.99 18.12 23.90
CA ASP A 518 -12.86 19.04 23.83
C ASP A 518 -13.32 20.49 24.07
N LYS A 519 -12.65 21.18 24.98
CA LYS A 519 -12.94 22.57 25.35
C LYS A 519 -12.54 23.55 24.26
N GLN A 520 -11.62 23.18 23.37
CA GLN A 520 -11.13 24.05 22.31
C GLN A 520 -11.99 23.93 21.06
N ASN A 521 -12.29 25.08 20.44
CA ASN A 521 -12.91 25.12 19.12
C ASN A 521 -11.83 25.17 18.05
N ASP A 522 -11.26 24.01 17.69
CA ASP A 522 -10.37 23.88 16.54
C ASP A 522 -11.16 23.28 15.35
N PRO A 523 -11.47 24.07 14.30
CA PRO A 523 -12.08 23.55 13.08
C PRO A 523 -11.13 22.70 12.23
N SER A 524 -9.83 22.66 12.51
CA SER A 524 -8.87 21.82 11.78
C SER A 524 -8.75 20.40 12.35
N ASP A 525 -9.22 20.15 13.58
CA ASP A 525 -9.18 18.81 14.17
C ASP A 525 -10.25 17.88 13.57
N HIS A 526 -9.82 17.05 12.64
CA HIS A 526 -10.63 16.00 12.02
C HIS A 526 -11.19 14.96 13.02
N HIS A 527 -10.63 14.83 14.24
CA HIS A 527 -11.19 13.98 15.29
C HIS A 527 -12.48 14.54 15.92
N THR A 528 -12.82 15.80 15.65
CA THR A 528 -14.13 16.39 16.00
C THR A 528 -15.18 16.21 14.89
N TYR A 529 -14.79 15.68 13.73
CA TYR A 529 -15.67 15.49 12.58
C TYR A 529 -16.38 14.14 12.67
N TRP A 530 -17.68 14.18 12.43
CA TRP A 530 -18.56 13.02 12.39
C TRP A 530 -19.34 13.00 11.08
N ASN A 531 -19.70 11.80 10.64
CA ASN A 531 -20.73 11.58 9.62
C ASN A 531 -21.75 10.55 10.13
N ILE A 532 -22.84 10.38 9.40
CA ILE A 532 -23.87 9.38 9.72
C ILE A 532 -23.68 8.23 8.75
N GLU A 533 -23.33 7.05 9.28
CA GLU A 533 -23.02 5.88 8.47
C GLU A 533 -24.30 5.10 8.13
N GLY A 534 -25.02 4.62 9.15
CA GLY A 534 -26.33 3.96 9.00
C GLY A 534 -27.49 4.89 9.37
N HIS A 535 -28.64 4.70 8.71
CA HIS A 535 -29.87 5.44 9.02
C HIS A 535 -31.10 4.57 8.74
N VAL A 536 -31.99 4.48 9.74
CA VAL A 536 -33.30 3.82 9.66
C VAL A 536 -34.36 4.78 10.19
N ASN A 537 -35.41 5.00 9.41
CA ASN A 537 -36.57 5.79 9.85
C ASN A 537 -37.87 5.06 9.42
N PRO A 538 -38.73 4.62 10.37
CA PRO A 538 -39.95 3.88 10.05
C PRO A 538 -40.89 4.57 9.06
N ARG A 539 -40.87 5.91 8.99
CA ARG A 539 -41.69 6.72 8.09
C ARG A 539 -41.06 6.95 6.71
N ARG A 540 -39.83 6.48 6.50
CA ARG A 540 -39.07 6.56 5.24
C ARG A 540 -38.36 5.23 4.96
N ASN A 541 -39.13 4.14 4.90
CA ASN A 541 -38.69 2.96 4.15
C ASN A 541 -38.72 3.32 2.65
N SER A 542 -37.61 3.11 1.96
CA SER A 542 -37.47 3.23 0.50
C SER A 542 -37.99 1.99 -0.22
#